data_AF-A0A8K0WSS5-F1
#
_entry.id   AF-A0A8K0WSS5-F1
#
_cell.length_a   1.000
_cell.length_b   1.000
_cell.length_c   1.000
_cell.angle_alpha   90.00
_cell.angle_beta   90.00
_cell.angle_gamma   90.00
#
_symmetry.space_group_name_H-M   'P 1'
#
loop_
_entity.id
_entity.type
_entity.pdbx_description
1 polymer ?
#
loop_
_entity_poly.entity_id
_entity_poly.type
_entity_poly.pdbx_seq_one_letter_code
_entity_poly.pdbx_strand_id
1 'polypeptide(L)'
;MTDAEFTPLRRFIKFSTDAYGLERILRLFQACLGLAAAYILPNWSSLLLLSSIFRPLNIPGSLVILARLQSQIGIIRRTIRVFRFLDAFLAAYTLSTSTSTLSLTVSLDIFSNMSNGMYLLLETITIIDALNIPGLCIWEAGYSNVLRMEAQRSWLLALVSGGLAAAIRLAHARAERQAILTKKALLDKEDKDESGEKEKQTKIAEQQALKLQQLNMQTQALGRKIIANMIDILLPGSVIGWTPVSPGTVSLATFITTFITGYDVWVKLNGPK
;
A
#
# COMPACT_ATOMS: atom_id res chain seq x y z
N MET A 1 -28.92 -5.78 -24.24
CA MET A 1 -27.96 -5.74 -23.12
C MET A 1 -26.97 -4.63 -23.42
N THR A 2 -27.02 -3.55 -22.65
CA THR A 2 -26.42 -2.24 -23.00
C THR A 2 -25.01 -2.10 -22.41
N ASP A 3 -24.16 -1.31 -23.08
CA ASP A 3 -22.73 -1.10 -22.77
C ASP A 3 -22.42 -0.67 -21.32
N ALA A 4 -23.42 -0.21 -20.58
CA ALA A 4 -23.31 0.19 -19.17
C ALA A 4 -22.98 -0.99 -18.23
N GLU A 5 -23.55 -2.18 -18.44
CA GLU A 5 -23.30 -3.36 -17.57
C GLU A 5 -21.90 -3.95 -17.76
N PHE A 6 -21.31 -3.79 -18.94
CA PHE A 6 -19.93 -4.22 -19.19
C PHE A 6 -18.89 -3.30 -18.54
N THR A 7 -19.27 -2.10 -18.10
CA THR A 7 -18.33 -1.13 -17.53
C THR A 7 -17.69 -1.60 -16.22
N PRO A 8 -18.43 -2.05 -15.18
CA PRO A 8 -17.83 -2.56 -13.95
C PRO A 8 -17.01 -3.84 -14.19
N LEU A 9 -17.52 -4.77 -15.01
CA LEU A 9 -16.83 -6.00 -15.34
C LEU A 9 -15.50 -5.72 -16.05
N ARG A 10 -15.47 -4.82 -17.04
CA ARG A 10 -14.24 -4.43 -17.74
C ARG A 10 -13.23 -3.77 -16.80
N ARG A 11 -13.68 -2.94 -15.86
CA ARG A 11 -12.80 -2.31 -14.85
C ARG A 11 -12.20 -3.36 -13.90
N PHE A 12 -13.00 -4.35 -13.51
CA PHE A 12 -12.53 -5.47 -12.69
C PHE A 12 -11.54 -6.36 -13.45
N ILE A 13 -11.82 -6.69 -14.72
CA ILE A 13 -10.90 -7.44 -15.56
C ILE A 13 -9.54 -6.74 -15.60
N LYS A 14 -9.50 -5.44 -15.95
CA LYS A 14 -8.26 -4.64 -15.96
C LYS A 14 -7.49 -4.72 -14.65
N PHE A 15 -8.19 -4.62 -13.51
CA PHE A 15 -7.58 -4.70 -12.19
C PHE A 15 -7.03 -6.10 -11.91
N SER A 16 -7.79 -7.16 -12.20
CA SER A 16 -7.38 -8.55 -11.95
C SER A 16 -6.25 -9.04 -12.86
N THR A 17 -6.16 -8.50 -14.09
CA THR A 17 -5.10 -8.85 -15.05
C THR A 17 -3.83 -8.04 -14.84
N ASP A 18 -3.89 -6.93 -14.13
CA ASP A 18 -2.72 -6.13 -13.78
C ASP A 18 -1.95 -6.78 -12.62
N ALA A 19 -0.62 -6.81 -12.71
CA ALA A 19 0.23 -7.45 -11.71
C ALA A 19 0.10 -6.80 -10.33
N TYR A 20 -0.15 -5.49 -10.24
CA TYR A 20 -0.38 -4.82 -8.96
C TYR A 20 -1.74 -5.19 -8.39
N GLY A 21 -2.79 -5.21 -9.20
CA GLY A 21 -4.12 -5.59 -8.74
C GLY A 21 -4.19 -7.06 -8.29
N LEU A 22 -3.62 -7.98 -9.07
CA LEU A 22 -3.55 -9.40 -8.71
C LEU A 22 -2.80 -9.64 -7.39
N GLU A 23 -1.68 -8.94 -7.17
CA GLU A 23 -0.94 -9.03 -5.91
C GLU A 23 -1.77 -8.54 -4.71
N ARG A 24 -2.60 -7.50 -4.88
CA ARG A 24 -3.52 -7.03 -3.82
C ARG A 24 -4.66 -8.02 -3.55
N ILE A 25 -5.20 -8.67 -4.57
CA ILE A 25 -6.19 -9.75 -4.41
C ILE A 25 -5.60 -10.89 -3.57
N LEU A 26 -4.38 -11.31 -3.89
CA LEU A 26 -3.68 -12.34 -3.12
C LEU A 26 -3.34 -11.87 -1.69
N ARG A 27 -2.97 -10.60 -1.51
CA ARG A 27 -2.75 -9.99 -0.19
C ARG A 27 -4.03 -10.06 0.65
N LEU A 28 -5.18 -9.80 0.02
CA LEU A 28 -6.50 -9.89 0.65
C LEU A 28 -6.81 -11.33 1.08
N PHE A 29 -6.62 -12.31 0.19
CA PHE A 29 -6.82 -13.72 0.54
C PHE A 29 -5.91 -14.15 1.69
N GLN A 30 -4.63 -13.76 1.67
CA GLN A 30 -3.70 -14.04 2.75
C GLN A 30 -4.16 -13.43 4.08
N ALA A 31 -4.67 -12.20 4.06
CA ALA A 31 -5.18 -11.52 5.26
C ALA A 31 -6.47 -12.18 5.80
N CYS A 32 -7.39 -12.56 4.90
CA CYS A 32 -8.62 -13.27 5.27
C CYS A 32 -8.34 -14.62 5.93
N LEU A 33 -7.39 -15.40 5.41
CA LEU A 33 -6.98 -16.66 6.04
C LEU A 33 -6.39 -16.44 7.43
N GLY A 34 -5.56 -15.39 7.60
CA GLY A 34 -4.99 -15.03 8.90
C GLY A 34 -6.06 -14.60 9.91
N LEU A 35 -7.04 -13.79 9.48
CA LEU A 35 -8.18 -13.40 10.33
C LEU A 35 -9.07 -14.59 10.68
N ALA A 36 -9.30 -15.50 9.73
CA ALA A 36 -10.07 -16.71 9.96
C ALA A 36 -9.40 -17.62 10.99
N ALA A 37 -8.08 -17.80 10.90
CA ALA A 37 -7.29 -18.57 11.85
C ALA A 37 -7.26 -17.92 13.25
N ALA A 38 -7.13 -16.59 13.32
CA ALA A 38 -6.96 -15.89 14.59
C ALA A 38 -8.27 -15.64 15.36
N TYR A 39 -9.36 -15.32 14.67
CA TYR A 39 -10.59 -14.84 15.31
C TYR A 39 -11.84 -15.65 14.98
N ILE A 40 -11.98 -16.13 13.73
CA ILE A 40 -13.23 -16.77 13.30
C ILE A 40 -13.30 -18.20 13.84
N LEU A 41 -12.30 -19.04 13.56
CA LEU A 41 -12.28 -20.44 13.97
C LEU A 41 -12.32 -20.62 15.49
N PRO A 42 -11.56 -19.87 16.31
CA PRO A 42 -11.64 -19.98 17.76
C PRO A 42 -13.01 -19.54 18.32
N ASN A 43 -13.56 -18.41 17.85
CA ASN A 43 -14.78 -17.83 18.43
C ASN A 43 -16.08 -18.43 17.89
N TRP A 44 -16.07 -19.00 16.69
CA TRP A 44 -17.26 -19.66 16.10
C TRP A 44 -17.34 -21.13 16.49
N SER A 45 -16.24 -21.71 16.98
CA SER A 45 -16.22 -23.09 17.50
C SER A 45 -17.17 -23.28 18.69
N SER A 46 -17.32 -22.27 19.54
CA SER A 46 -18.27 -22.28 20.66
C SER A 46 -19.74 -22.28 20.21
N LEU A 47 -20.03 -21.68 19.05
CA LEU A 47 -21.37 -21.70 18.44
C LEU A 47 -21.64 -23.00 17.66
N LEU A 48 -20.65 -23.53 16.96
CA LEU A 48 -20.79 -24.76 16.16
C LEU A 48 -20.84 -26.03 17.02
N LEU A 49 -20.18 -26.06 18.19
CA LEU A 49 -20.34 -27.13 19.19
C LEU A 49 -21.77 -27.26 19.71
N LEU A 50 -22.57 -26.18 19.66
CA LEU A 50 -23.98 -26.18 20.06
C LEU A 50 -24.90 -26.77 18.96
N SER A 51 -24.42 -26.78 17.70
CA SER A 51 -25.18 -27.27 16.55
C SER A 51 -24.70 -28.68 16.18
N SER A 52 -25.45 -29.70 16.59
CA SER A 52 -25.27 -31.12 16.26
C SER A 52 -25.41 -31.48 14.77
N ILE A 53 -25.37 -30.48 13.88
CA ILE A 53 -25.55 -30.58 12.44
C ILE A 53 -24.21 -30.70 11.69
N PHE A 54 -23.11 -30.24 12.29
CA PHE A 54 -21.80 -30.21 11.63
C PHE A 54 -20.80 -31.19 12.24
N ARG A 55 -19.98 -31.81 11.36
CA ARG A 55 -18.89 -32.73 11.74
C ARG A 55 -17.99 -32.07 12.80
N PRO A 56 -17.58 -32.78 13.88
CA PRO A 56 -16.66 -32.22 14.86
C PRO A 56 -15.38 -31.78 14.15
N LEU A 57 -15.15 -30.47 14.12
CA LEU A 57 -14.02 -29.89 13.42
C LEU A 57 -12.75 -30.17 14.25
N ASN A 58 -11.74 -30.80 13.64
CA ASN A 58 -10.43 -30.92 14.28
C ASN A 58 -9.74 -29.55 14.23
N ILE A 59 -10.03 -28.71 15.23
CA ILE A 59 -9.61 -27.30 15.29
C ILE A 59 -8.09 -27.17 15.16
N PRO A 60 -7.24 -27.90 15.93
CA PRO A 60 -5.79 -27.81 15.79
C PRO A 60 -5.30 -28.11 14.37
N GLY A 61 -5.83 -29.17 13.74
CA GLY A 61 -5.46 -29.54 12.37
C GLY A 61 -5.86 -28.48 11.35
N SER A 62 -7.06 -27.92 11.48
CA SER A 62 -7.56 -26.88 10.56
C SER A 62 -6.76 -25.58 10.62
N LEU A 63 -6.31 -25.17 11.82
CA LEU A 63 -5.47 -23.98 12.01
C LEU A 63 -4.11 -24.13 11.35
N VAL A 64 -3.48 -25.31 11.47
CA VAL A 64 -2.20 -25.61 10.82
C VAL A 64 -2.33 -25.58 9.30
N ILE A 65 -3.41 -26.13 8.75
CA ILE A 65 -3.66 -26.11 7.30
C ILE A 65 -3.87 -24.66 6.82
N LEU A 66 -4.63 -23.86 7.55
CA LEU A 66 -4.85 -22.44 7.20
C LEU A 66 -3.56 -21.63 7.24
N ALA A 67 -2.73 -21.83 8.26
CA ALA A 67 -1.42 -21.17 8.36
C ALA A 67 -0.50 -21.57 7.20
N ARG A 68 -0.50 -22.86 6.82
CA ARG A 68 0.24 -23.33 5.63
C ARG A 68 -0.28 -22.68 4.35
N LEU A 69 -1.60 -22.65 4.14
CA LEU A 69 -2.20 -22.03 2.97
C LEU A 69 -1.88 -20.52 2.91
N GLN A 70 -1.97 -19.83 4.04
CA GLN A 70 -1.59 -18.42 4.17
C GLN A 70 -0.13 -18.21 3.76
N SER A 71 0.78 -19.08 4.20
CA SER A 71 2.19 -19.04 3.81
C SER A 71 2.39 -19.26 2.30
N GLN A 72 1.68 -20.23 1.72
CA GLN A 72 1.76 -20.51 0.27
C GLN A 72 1.28 -19.33 -0.57
N ILE A 73 0.18 -18.67 -0.19
CA ILE A 73 -0.27 -17.43 -0.86
C ILE A 73 0.79 -16.33 -0.72
N GLY A 74 1.44 -16.23 0.43
CA GLY A 74 2.56 -15.31 0.64
C GLY A 74 3.72 -15.54 -0.34
N ILE A 75 4.05 -16.80 -0.62
CA ILE A 75 5.08 -17.16 -1.62
C ILE A 75 4.62 -16.75 -3.03
N ILE A 76 3.38 -17.07 -3.43
CA ILE A 76 2.85 -16.68 -4.75
C ILE A 76 2.94 -15.16 -4.95
N ARG A 77 2.63 -14.37 -3.92
CA ARG A 77 2.78 -12.90 -3.95
C ARG A 77 4.22 -12.43 -4.11
N ARG A 78 5.18 -13.16 -3.54
CA ARG A 78 6.62 -12.87 -3.74
C ARG A 78 7.01 -13.13 -5.18
N THR A 79 6.54 -14.22 -5.78
CA THR A 79 6.81 -14.56 -7.19
C THR A 79 6.33 -13.47 -8.15
N ILE A 80 5.16 -12.85 -7.91
CA ILE A 80 4.65 -11.74 -8.73
C ILE A 80 5.52 -10.47 -8.63
N ARG A 81 6.33 -10.35 -7.57
CA ARG A 81 7.13 -9.15 -7.29
C ARG A 81 8.63 -9.33 -7.60
N VAL A 82 9.05 -10.48 -8.13
CA VAL A 82 10.47 -10.88 -8.31
C VAL A 82 11.35 -9.79 -8.92
N PHE A 83 10.87 -9.09 -9.95
CA PHE A 83 11.65 -8.04 -10.63
C PHE A 83 11.30 -6.61 -10.22
N ARG A 84 10.38 -6.40 -9.26
CA ARG A 84 9.95 -5.05 -8.85
C ARG A 84 11.05 -4.26 -8.13
N PHE A 85 12.13 -4.91 -7.68
CA PHE A 85 13.28 -4.19 -7.16
C PHE A 85 13.92 -3.28 -8.23
N LEU A 86 13.86 -3.67 -9.50
CA LEU A 86 14.36 -2.88 -10.62
C LEU A 86 13.56 -1.60 -10.77
N ASP A 87 12.22 -1.67 -10.69
CA ASP A 87 11.35 -0.49 -10.72
C ASP A 87 11.68 0.48 -9.59
N ALA A 88 11.94 -0.04 -8.38
CA ALA A 88 12.29 0.77 -7.22
C ALA A 88 13.66 1.45 -7.39
N PHE A 89 14.68 0.72 -7.85
CA PHE A 89 15.99 1.32 -8.11
C PHE A 89 15.97 2.31 -9.27
N LEU A 90 15.22 2.02 -10.33
CA LEU A 90 15.03 2.94 -11.45
C LEU A 90 14.33 4.22 -10.99
N ALA A 91 13.30 4.12 -10.15
CA ALA A 91 12.62 5.28 -9.58
C ALA A 91 13.56 6.15 -8.71
N ALA A 92 14.45 5.53 -7.94
CA ALA A 92 15.48 6.26 -7.20
C ALA A 92 16.48 6.96 -8.14
N TYR A 93 16.93 6.26 -9.18
CA TYR A 93 17.86 6.79 -10.17
C TYR A 93 17.29 7.97 -10.96
N THR A 94 16.04 7.86 -11.44
CA THR A 94 15.39 8.94 -12.20
C THR A 94 15.16 10.19 -11.36
N LEU A 95 14.83 10.04 -10.08
CA LEU A 95 14.72 11.16 -9.14
C LEU A 95 16.08 11.84 -8.92
N SER A 96 17.15 11.05 -8.82
CA SER A 96 18.51 11.56 -8.65
C SER A 96 19.03 12.33 -9.86
N THR A 97 18.66 11.93 -11.08
CA THR A 97 19.14 12.58 -12.32
C THR A 97 18.26 13.74 -12.75
N SER A 98 16.96 13.71 -12.44
CA SER A 98 16.02 14.78 -12.80
C SER A 98 16.13 16.02 -11.92
N THR A 99 16.79 15.91 -10.76
CA THR A 99 16.79 16.95 -9.74
C THR A 99 18.16 17.62 -9.64
N SER A 100 18.25 18.91 -10.00
CA SER A 100 19.51 19.68 -9.89
C SER A 100 19.83 20.12 -8.45
N THR A 101 18.85 20.18 -7.55
CA THR A 101 19.02 20.58 -6.13
C THR A 101 18.37 19.58 -5.17
N LEU A 102 19.15 19.03 -4.24
CA LEU A 102 18.67 18.01 -3.31
C LEU A 102 17.77 18.63 -2.21
N SER A 103 16.47 18.66 -2.46
CA SER A 103 15.47 18.90 -1.41
C SER A 103 15.38 17.69 -0.50
N LEU A 104 15.20 17.91 0.80
CA LEU A 104 15.04 16.85 1.81
C LEU A 104 13.93 15.86 1.43
N THR A 105 12.83 16.35 0.83
CA THR A 105 11.74 15.46 0.38
C THR A 105 12.16 14.53 -0.76
N VAL A 106 13.01 15.00 -1.67
CA VAL A 106 13.54 14.21 -2.79
C VAL A 106 14.57 13.21 -2.26
N SER A 107 15.45 13.61 -1.35
CA SER A 107 16.41 12.71 -0.70
C SER A 107 15.71 11.58 0.06
N LEU A 108 14.62 11.88 0.78
CA LEU A 108 13.81 10.87 1.47
C LEU A 108 13.12 9.91 0.49
N ASP A 109 12.62 10.40 -0.65
CA ASP A 109 12.03 9.54 -1.69
C ASP A 109 13.08 8.65 -2.37
N ILE A 110 14.28 9.17 -2.67
CA ILE A 110 15.40 8.39 -3.21
C ILE A 110 15.75 7.28 -2.22
N PHE A 111 15.95 7.62 -0.95
CA PHE A 111 16.26 6.66 0.10
C PHE A 111 15.15 5.63 0.31
N SER A 112 13.88 6.06 0.27
CA SER A 112 12.72 5.17 0.37
C SER A 112 12.69 4.16 -0.78
N ASN A 113 12.92 4.61 -2.02
CA ASN A 113 12.95 3.76 -3.20
C ASN A 113 14.15 2.80 -3.19
N MET A 114 15.35 3.24 -2.77
CA MET A 114 16.50 2.36 -2.59
C MET A 114 16.27 1.29 -1.52
N SER A 115 15.72 1.69 -0.37
CA SER A 115 15.41 0.77 0.73
C SER A 115 14.33 -0.24 0.34
N ASN A 116 13.30 0.20 -0.38
CA ASN A 116 12.26 -0.68 -0.92
C ASN A 116 12.82 -1.63 -1.98
N GLY A 117 13.72 -1.14 -2.84
CA GLY A 117 14.45 -1.97 -3.81
C GLY A 117 15.28 -3.04 -3.13
N MET A 118 16.00 -2.70 -2.05
CA MET A 118 16.77 -3.66 -1.27
C MET A 118 15.88 -4.73 -0.61
N TYR A 119 14.74 -4.34 -0.03
CA TYR A 119 13.76 -5.29 0.50
C TYR A 119 13.30 -6.30 -0.57
N LEU A 120 12.92 -5.81 -1.75
CA LEU A 120 12.43 -6.65 -2.83
C LEU A 120 13.55 -7.56 -3.39
N LEU A 121 14.77 -7.04 -3.51
CA LEU A 121 15.93 -7.82 -3.92
C LEU A 121 16.21 -8.97 -2.95
N LEU A 122 16.21 -8.69 -1.65
CA LEU A 122 16.42 -9.70 -0.61
C LEU A 122 15.29 -10.74 -0.56
N GLU A 123 14.03 -10.35 -0.79
CA GLU A 123 12.94 -11.33 -0.95
C GLU A 123 13.13 -12.20 -2.20
N THR A 124 13.65 -11.64 -3.29
CA THR A 124 13.90 -12.38 -4.53
C THR A 124 15.02 -13.41 -4.38
N ILE A 125 16.16 -13.06 -3.78
CA ILE A 125 17.27 -14.01 -3.61
C ILE A 125 16.94 -15.13 -2.61
N THR A 126 16.01 -14.89 -1.67
CA THR A 126 15.58 -15.87 -0.66
C THR A 126 14.31 -16.63 -1.07
N ILE A 127 13.77 -16.41 -2.28
CA ILE A 127 12.52 -17.05 -2.70
C ILE A 127 12.66 -18.56 -2.83
N ILE A 128 13.81 -19.04 -3.28
CA ILE A 128 14.08 -20.47 -3.51
C ILE A 128 14.09 -21.22 -2.17
N ASP A 129 14.77 -20.69 -1.15
CA ASP A 129 14.70 -21.26 0.20
C ASP A 129 13.28 -21.19 0.78
N ALA A 130 12.54 -20.12 0.49
CA ALA A 130 11.19 -19.96 0.99
C ALA A 130 10.22 -21.05 0.48
N LEU A 131 10.52 -21.69 -0.65
CA LEU A 131 9.76 -22.82 -1.17
C LEU A 131 9.92 -24.09 -0.33
N ASN A 132 10.95 -24.18 0.52
CA ASN A 132 11.24 -25.34 1.38
C ASN A 132 11.29 -26.68 0.61
N ILE A 133 11.85 -26.67 -0.60
CA ILE A 133 12.05 -27.89 -1.38
C ILE A 133 13.29 -28.61 -0.83
N PRO A 134 13.18 -29.88 -0.38
CA PRO A 134 14.32 -30.63 0.14
C PRO A 134 15.47 -30.68 -0.88
N GLY A 135 16.67 -30.29 -0.45
CA GLY A 135 17.88 -30.30 -1.29
C GLY A 135 18.05 -29.10 -2.23
N LEU A 136 17.11 -28.14 -2.25
CA LEU A 136 17.17 -26.94 -3.09
C LEU A 136 17.45 -25.64 -2.28
N CYS A 137 17.73 -25.74 -0.98
CA CYS A 137 18.09 -24.59 -0.16
C CYS A 137 19.49 -24.10 -0.55
N ILE A 138 19.57 -22.91 -1.15
CA ILE A 138 20.83 -22.30 -1.59
C ILE A 138 21.56 -21.75 -0.37
N TRP A 139 20.80 -21.21 0.58
CA TRP A 139 21.33 -20.63 1.78
C TRP A 139 21.16 -21.62 2.96
N GLU A 140 22.15 -21.64 3.84
CA GLU A 140 22.03 -22.36 5.10
C GLU A 140 20.84 -21.81 5.91
N ALA A 141 20.14 -22.68 6.67
CA ALA A 141 18.93 -22.31 7.40
C ALA A 141 19.13 -21.09 8.33
N GLY A 142 20.34 -20.93 8.90
CA GLY A 142 20.68 -19.74 9.68
C GLY A 142 20.78 -18.47 8.84
N TYR A 143 21.46 -18.55 7.68
CA TYR A 143 21.72 -17.39 6.83
C TYR A 143 20.48 -16.87 6.11
N SER A 144 19.59 -17.77 5.67
CA SER A 144 18.30 -17.40 5.06
C SER A 144 17.45 -16.53 6.02
N ASN A 145 17.47 -16.84 7.31
CA ASN A 145 16.78 -16.03 8.32
C ASN A 145 17.42 -14.66 8.50
N VAL A 146 18.74 -14.54 8.49
CA VAL A 146 19.44 -13.25 8.54
C VAL A 146 19.06 -12.37 7.36
N LEU A 147 19.12 -12.91 6.13
CA LEU A 147 18.72 -12.18 4.93
C LEU A 147 17.26 -11.72 4.99
N ARG A 148 16.35 -12.57 5.49
CA ARG A 148 14.94 -12.20 5.69
C ARG A 148 14.78 -11.08 6.71
N MET A 149 15.56 -11.07 7.78
CA MET A 149 15.53 -10.00 8.78
C MET A 149 16.04 -8.67 8.20
N GLU A 150 17.12 -8.69 7.42
CA GLU A 150 17.62 -7.50 6.73
C GLU A 150 16.63 -6.98 5.67
N ALA A 151 15.89 -7.87 5.02
CA ALA A 151 14.80 -7.49 4.13
C ALA A 151 13.71 -6.72 4.88
N GLN A 152 13.28 -7.22 6.05
CA GLN A 152 12.27 -6.53 6.86
C GLN A 152 12.75 -5.17 7.39
N ARG A 153 14.03 -5.08 7.79
CA ARG A 153 14.65 -3.80 8.21
C ARG A 153 14.66 -2.79 7.06
N SER A 154 15.05 -3.22 5.87
CA SER A 154 15.05 -2.38 4.67
C SER A 154 13.64 -1.91 4.31
N TRP A 155 12.64 -2.79 4.43
CA TRP A 155 11.24 -2.44 4.19
C TRP A 155 10.74 -1.40 5.21
N LEU A 156 11.06 -1.58 6.48
CA LEU A 156 10.72 -0.63 7.53
C LEU A 156 11.31 0.76 7.24
N LEU A 157 12.59 0.83 6.88
CA LEU A 157 13.27 2.08 6.49
C LEU A 157 12.57 2.74 5.29
N ALA A 158 12.13 1.96 4.31
CA ALA A 158 11.39 2.46 3.17
C ALA A 158 10.03 3.07 3.55
N LEU A 159 9.29 2.42 4.46
CA LEU A 159 7.99 2.89 4.94
C LEU A 159 8.12 4.19 5.74
N VAL A 160 9.11 4.26 6.64
CA VAL A 160 9.35 5.45 7.48
C VAL A 160 9.77 6.64 6.63
N SER A 161 10.79 6.48 5.78
CA SER A 161 11.27 7.57 4.92
C SER A 161 10.23 8.04 3.91
N GLY A 162 9.53 7.10 3.25
CA GLY A 162 8.45 7.43 2.31
C GLY A 162 7.22 8.03 3.00
N GLY A 163 6.97 7.65 4.25
CA GLY A 163 5.94 8.25 5.12
C GLY A 163 6.28 9.69 5.51
N LEU A 164 7.53 9.95 5.94
CA LEU A 164 8.01 11.30 6.24
C LEU A 164 7.96 12.22 5.02
N ALA A 165 8.43 11.75 3.86
CA ALA A 165 8.35 12.52 2.61
C ALA A 165 6.90 12.87 2.26
N ALA A 166 5.97 11.92 2.39
CA ALA A 166 4.55 12.15 2.17
C ALA A 166 3.94 13.13 3.18
N ALA A 167 4.34 13.07 4.46
CA ALA A 167 3.88 13.97 5.50
C ALA A 167 4.33 15.42 5.27
N ILE A 168 5.59 15.63 4.86
CA ILE A 168 6.10 16.96 4.51
C ILE A 168 5.34 17.53 3.30
N ARG A 169 5.13 16.72 2.25
CA ARG A 169 4.33 17.13 1.08
C ARG A 169 2.89 17.44 1.45
N LEU A 170 2.30 16.69 2.36
CA LEU A 170 0.94 16.95 2.85
C LEU A 170 0.87 18.27 3.61
N ALA A 171 1.87 18.60 4.41
CA ALA A 171 1.95 19.89 5.10
C ALA A 171 2.07 21.05 4.10
N HIS A 172 2.94 20.92 3.09
CA HIS A 172 3.08 21.92 2.03
C HIS A 172 1.79 22.08 1.21
N ALA A 173 1.13 20.98 0.81
CA ALA A 173 -0.13 21.03 0.07
C ALA A 173 -1.26 21.70 0.87
N ARG A 174 -1.30 21.49 2.19
CA ARG A 174 -2.26 22.17 3.08
C ARG A 174 -1.98 23.65 3.21
N ALA A 175 -0.70 24.04 3.32
CA ALA A 175 -0.30 25.45 3.36
C ALA A 175 -0.64 26.17 2.04
N GLU A 176 -0.35 25.54 0.90
CA GLU A 176 -0.68 26.07 -0.43
C GLU A 176 -2.19 26.22 -0.62
N ARG A 177 -2.96 25.21 -0.22
CA ARG A 177 -4.43 25.27 -0.24
C ARG A 177 -4.94 26.47 0.58
N GLN A 178 -4.41 26.67 1.78
CA GLN A 178 -4.82 27.80 2.62
C GLN A 178 -4.47 29.13 1.97
N ALA A 179 -3.29 29.26 1.37
CA ALA A 179 -2.89 30.47 0.66
C ALA A 179 -3.82 30.79 -0.52
N ILE A 180 -4.26 29.78 -1.30
CA ILE A 180 -5.20 29.98 -2.40
C ILE A 180 -6.58 30.40 -1.88
N LEU A 181 -7.08 29.78 -0.81
CA LEU A 181 -8.36 30.15 -0.20
C LEU A 181 -8.35 31.58 0.33
N THR A 182 -7.26 31.98 1.00
CA THR A 182 -7.09 33.37 1.47
C THR A 182 -7.05 34.35 0.30
N LYS A 183 -6.29 34.04 -0.77
CA LYS A 183 -6.26 34.89 -1.98
C LYS A 183 -7.64 35.02 -2.63
N LYS A 184 -8.37 33.92 -2.77
CA LYS A 184 -9.73 33.93 -3.30
C LYS A 184 -10.67 34.79 -2.45
N ALA A 185 -10.59 34.68 -1.12
CA ALA A 185 -11.40 35.48 -0.21
C ALA A 185 -11.05 36.98 -0.22
N LEU A 186 -9.84 37.36 -0.63
CA LEU A 186 -9.45 38.75 -0.85
C LEU A 186 -10.02 39.28 -2.17
N LEU A 187 -9.90 38.50 -3.26
CA LEU A 187 -10.46 38.84 -4.57
C LEU A 187 -11.99 38.99 -4.51
N ASP A 188 -12.69 38.08 -3.84
CA ASP A 188 -14.16 38.14 -3.65
C ASP A 188 -14.61 39.39 -2.83
N LYS A 189 -13.70 40.03 -2.10
CA LYS A 189 -13.96 41.29 -1.37
C LYS A 189 -13.74 42.52 -2.24
N GLU A 190 -12.71 42.52 -3.07
CA GLU A 190 -12.38 43.62 -4.01
C GLU A 190 -13.38 43.69 -5.18
N ASP A 191 -13.89 42.55 -5.65
CA ASP A 191 -14.87 42.45 -6.76
C ASP A 191 -16.26 43.02 -6.43
N LYS A 192 -16.54 43.41 -5.17
CA LYS A 192 -17.77 44.13 -4.83
C LYS A 192 -17.77 45.59 -5.27
N ASP A 193 -16.61 46.15 -5.62
CA ASP A 193 -16.46 47.58 -5.89
C ASP A 193 -16.18 47.94 -7.37
N GLU A 194 -15.79 47.01 -8.26
CA GLU A 194 -15.50 47.32 -9.68
C GLU A 194 -16.11 46.34 -10.71
N SER A 195 -16.98 46.85 -11.59
CA SER A 195 -17.79 46.08 -12.57
C SER A 195 -17.08 45.76 -13.91
N GLY A 196 -15.77 45.99 -14.05
CA GLY A 196 -15.11 46.17 -15.35
C GLY A 196 -14.47 44.95 -16.04
N GLU A 197 -13.98 43.92 -15.33
CA GLU A 197 -13.12 42.86 -15.93
C GLU A 197 -13.61 41.41 -15.67
N LYS A 198 -14.91 41.16 -15.82
CA LYS A 198 -15.55 39.86 -15.53
C LYS A 198 -14.93 38.66 -16.27
N GLU A 199 -14.45 38.81 -17.50
CA GLU A 199 -13.92 37.66 -18.27
C GLU A 199 -12.55 37.18 -17.78
N LYS A 200 -11.66 38.10 -17.38
CA LYS A 200 -10.33 37.75 -16.83
C LYS A 200 -10.45 37.16 -15.42
N GLN A 201 -11.33 37.74 -14.60
CA GLN A 201 -11.61 37.24 -13.25
C GLN A 201 -12.22 35.85 -13.26
N THR A 202 -13.14 35.58 -14.20
CA THR A 202 -13.74 34.24 -14.36
C THR A 202 -12.68 33.19 -14.71
N LYS A 203 -11.76 33.49 -15.65
CA LYS A 203 -10.65 32.58 -16.00
C LYS A 203 -9.69 32.32 -14.83
N ILE A 204 -9.41 33.34 -14.01
CA ILE A 204 -8.56 33.19 -12.81
C ILE A 204 -9.27 32.33 -11.75
N ALA A 205 -10.57 32.56 -11.52
CA ALA A 205 -11.37 31.79 -10.57
C ALA A 205 -11.50 30.32 -10.98
N GLU A 206 -11.69 30.03 -12.27
CA GLU A 206 -11.71 28.67 -12.82
C GLU A 206 -10.36 27.97 -12.64
N GLN A 207 -9.25 28.65 -12.97
CA GLN A 207 -7.90 28.10 -12.76
C GLN A 207 -7.61 27.81 -11.27
N GLN A 208 -8.04 28.69 -10.37
CA GLN A 208 -7.91 28.48 -8.93
C GLN A 208 -8.78 27.32 -8.44
N ALA A 209 -10.01 27.17 -8.95
CA ALA A 209 -10.90 26.06 -8.62
C ALA A 209 -10.30 24.71 -9.08
N LEU A 210 -9.74 24.66 -10.30
CA LEU A 210 -9.04 23.49 -10.82
C LEU A 210 -7.80 23.14 -9.98
N LYS A 211 -6.97 24.14 -9.61
CA LYS A 211 -5.82 23.94 -8.73
C LYS A 211 -6.23 23.43 -7.35
N LEU A 212 -7.29 23.98 -6.76
CA LEU A 212 -7.84 23.51 -5.49
C LEU A 212 -8.35 22.07 -5.59
N GLN A 213 -9.01 21.71 -6.69
CA GLN A 213 -9.44 20.34 -6.93
C GLN A 213 -8.24 19.39 -7.04
N GLN A 214 -7.20 19.76 -7.76
CA GLN A 214 -5.95 19.00 -7.86
C GLN A 214 -5.27 18.84 -6.50
N LEU A 215 -5.13 19.91 -5.72
CA LEU A 215 -4.57 19.87 -4.37
C LEU A 215 -5.40 19.00 -3.43
N ASN A 216 -6.72 19.02 -3.53
CA ASN A 216 -7.59 18.16 -2.73
C ASN A 216 -7.37 16.67 -3.06
N MET A 217 -7.29 16.34 -4.36
CA MET A 217 -6.99 14.97 -4.80
C MET A 217 -5.61 14.51 -4.32
N GLN A 218 -4.59 15.37 -4.44
CA GLN A 218 -3.23 15.10 -3.96
C GLN A 218 -3.20 14.92 -2.44
N THR A 219 -3.86 15.80 -1.69
CA THR A 219 -3.96 15.74 -0.21
C THR A 219 -4.59 14.42 0.24
N GLN A 220 -5.67 14.00 -0.42
CA GLN A 220 -6.33 12.72 -0.12
C GLN A 220 -5.44 11.53 -0.45
N ALA A 221 -4.75 11.54 -1.60
CA ALA A 221 -3.82 10.48 -1.98
C ALA A 221 -2.63 10.37 -1.01
N LEU A 222 -2.03 11.51 -0.63
CA LEU A 222 -0.95 11.58 0.35
C LEU A 222 -1.42 11.09 1.73
N GLY A 223 -2.62 11.50 2.17
CA GLY A 223 -3.21 11.03 3.42
C GLY A 223 -3.39 9.51 3.46
N ARG A 224 -3.94 8.92 2.40
CA ARG A 224 -4.06 7.45 2.28
C ARG A 224 -2.70 6.76 2.30
N LYS A 225 -1.71 7.28 1.59
CA LYS A 225 -0.33 6.76 1.59
C LYS A 225 0.28 6.76 3.00
N ILE A 226 0.12 7.84 3.76
CA ILE A 226 0.63 7.93 5.13
C ILE A 226 -0.06 6.91 6.03
N ILE A 227 -1.39 6.84 6.01
CA ILE A 227 -2.15 5.88 6.83
C ILE A 227 -1.75 4.45 6.49
N ALA A 228 -1.65 4.12 5.20
CA ALA A 228 -1.22 2.80 4.74
C ALA A 228 0.19 2.47 5.25
N ASN A 229 1.15 3.38 5.10
CA ASN A 229 2.52 3.18 5.58
C ASN A 229 2.58 3.02 7.11
N MET A 230 1.83 3.82 7.87
CA MET A 230 1.82 3.75 9.34
C MET A 230 1.29 2.42 9.85
N ILE A 231 0.19 1.91 9.25
CA ILE A 231 -0.34 0.60 9.61
C ILE A 231 0.63 -0.50 9.14
N ASP A 232 1.22 -0.35 7.94
CA ASP A 232 2.15 -1.34 7.39
C ASP A 232 3.46 -1.44 8.18
N ILE A 233 3.86 -0.44 8.98
CA ILE A 233 5.03 -0.53 9.90
C ILE A 233 4.88 -1.68 10.91
N LEU A 234 3.65 -2.04 11.29
CA LEU A 234 3.39 -3.17 12.20
C LEU A 234 3.85 -4.51 11.62
N LEU A 235 3.84 -4.66 10.29
CA LEU A 235 4.19 -5.91 9.63
C LEU A 235 5.69 -6.23 9.80
N PRO A 236 6.65 -5.40 9.32
CA PRO A 236 8.06 -5.65 9.58
C PRO A 236 8.41 -5.49 11.06
N GLY A 237 7.74 -4.59 11.80
CA GLY A 237 7.96 -4.39 13.23
C GLY A 237 7.69 -5.64 14.06
N SER A 238 6.65 -6.41 13.71
CA SER A 238 6.35 -7.70 14.35
C SER A 238 7.39 -8.78 14.05
N VAL A 239 7.94 -8.81 12.84
CA VAL A 239 8.96 -9.80 12.44
C VAL A 239 10.33 -9.48 13.06
N ILE A 240 10.68 -8.19 13.14
CA ILE A 240 11.92 -7.73 13.77
C ILE A 240 11.88 -7.90 15.30
N GLY A 241 10.68 -8.03 15.88
CA GLY A 241 10.47 -8.17 17.32
C GLY A 241 10.37 -6.83 18.07
N TRP A 242 10.17 -5.72 17.36
CA TRP A 242 10.02 -4.39 17.97
C TRP A 242 8.65 -4.18 18.61
N THR A 243 7.63 -4.89 18.13
CA THR A 243 6.26 -4.78 18.63
C THR A 243 5.69 -6.17 18.91
N PRO A 244 5.31 -6.52 20.16
CA PRO A 244 4.72 -7.81 20.50
C PRO A 244 3.24 -7.84 20.07
N VAL A 245 3.03 -7.95 18.76
CA VAL A 245 1.70 -7.88 18.13
C VAL A 245 1.25 -9.29 17.79
N SER A 246 -0.01 -9.62 18.09
CA SER A 246 -0.56 -10.94 17.78
C SER A 246 -0.61 -11.16 16.26
N PRO A 247 -0.46 -12.41 15.77
CA PRO A 247 -0.60 -12.74 14.35
C PRO A 247 -1.96 -12.32 13.76
N GLY A 248 -3.02 -12.32 14.58
CA GLY A 248 -4.34 -11.83 14.20
C GLY A 248 -4.36 -10.32 13.93
N THR A 249 -3.70 -9.53 14.77
CA THR A 249 -3.58 -8.08 14.58
C THR A 249 -2.76 -7.74 13.33
N VAL A 250 -1.68 -8.50 13.04
CA VAL A 250 -0.92 -8.33 11.78
C VAL A 250 -1.80 -8.64 10.56
N SER A 251 -2.66 -9.66 10.65
CA SER A 251 -3.60 -10.00 9.59
C SER A 251 -4.67 -8.92 9.40
N LEU A 252 -5.14 -8.31 10.48
CA LEU A 252 -6.07 -7.17 10.43
C LEU A 252 -5.42 -5.92 9.81
N ALA A 253 -4.21 -5.59 10.22
CA ALA A 253 -3.43 -4.49 9.65
C ALA A 253 -3.26 -4.69 8.14
N THR A 254 -2.84 -5.91 7.74
CA THR A 254 -2.73 -6.31 6.33
C THR A 254 -4.05 -6.18 5.58
N PHE A 255 -5.16 -6.60 6.18
CA PHE A 255 -6.49 -6.50 5.58
C PHE A 255 -6.85 -5.04 5.29
N ILE A 256 -6.75 -4.16 6.29
CA ILE A 256 -7.08 -2.74 6.17
C ILE A 256 -6.21 -2.07 5.10
N THR A 257 -4.88 -2.27 5.14
CA THR A 257 -3.98 -1.64 4.18
C THR A 257 -4.14 -2.20 2.77
N THR A 258 -4.64 -3.42 2.62
CA THR A 258 -4.96 -3.99 1.30
C THR A 258 -6.10 -3.26 0.63
N PHE A 259 -7.15 -2.87 1.36
CA PHE A 259 -8.24 -2.07 0.77
C PHE A 259 -7.76 -0.67 0.37
N ILE A 260 -6.97 -0.02 1.22
CA ILE A 260 -6.43 1.32 0.93
C ILE A 260 -5.54 1.28 -0.32
N THR A 261 -4.56 0.37 -0.33
CA THR A 261 -3.60 0.27 -1.44
C THR A 261 -4.20 -0.35 -2.69
N GLY A 262 -5.21 -1.22 -2.56
CA GLY A 262 -5.99 -1.76 -3.67
C GLY A 262 -6.83 -0.69 -4.34
N TYR A 263 -7.43 0.21 -3.57
CA TYR A 263 -8.13 1.37 -4.10
C TYR A 263 -7.21 2.31 -4.90
N ASP A 264 -5.99 2.57 -4.43
CA ASP A 264 -5.04 3.40 -5.17
C ASP A 264 -4.65 2.77 -6.53
N VAL A 265 -4.47 1.45 -6.58
CA VAL A 265 -4.25 0.73 -7.84
C VAL A 265 -5.50 0.78 -8.73
N TRP A 266 -6.69 0.62 -8.15
CA TRP A 266 -7.95 0.72 -8.88
C TRP A 266 -8.12 2.08 -9.55
N VAL A 267 -7.86 3.17 -8.82
CA VAL A 267 -7.91 4.54 -9.34
C VAL A 267 -6.84 4.76 -10.41
N LYS A 268 -5.62 4.23 -10.23
CA LYS A 268 -4.56 4.34 -11.24
C LYS A 268 -4.95 3.66 -12.57
N LEU A 269 -5.63 2.52 -12.53
CA LEU A 269 -6.00 1.76 -13.73
C LEU A 269 -7.29 2.24 -14.39
N ASN A 270 -8.24 2.76 -13.61
CA ASN A 270 -9.59 3.11 -14.06
C ASN A 270 -9.92 4.61 -14.00
N GLY A 271 -9.01 5.43 -13.48
CA GLY A 271 -9.15 6.89 -13.44
C GLY A 271 -9.10 7.51 -14.84
N PRO A 272 -9.62 8.75 -15.00
CA PRO A 272 -9.44 9.51 -16.24
C PRO A 272 -7.94 9.68 -16.50
N LYS A 273 -7.50 9.37 -17.73
CA LYS A 273 -6.12 9.62 -18.19
C LYS A 273 -5.92 11.10 -18.45
#